data_AF-A0AAE0AIJ5-F1
#
_entry.id   AF-A0AAE0AIJ5-F1
#
_cell.length_a   1.000
_cell.length_b   1.000
_cell.length_c   1.000
_cell.angle_alpha   90.00
_cell.angle_beta   90.00
_cell.angle_gamma   90.00
#
_symmetry.space_group_name_H-M   'P 1'
#
loop_
_entity.id
_entity.type
_entity.pdbx_description
1 polymer ?
#
loop_
_entity_poly.entity_id
_entity_poly.type
_entity_poly.pdbx_seq_one_letter_code
_entity_poly.pdbx_strand_id
1 'polypeptide(L)'
;MDLIASGELETATRANQIRTLQRAGATRWSSHFTSVSRLIDMFGSTCTLLEHMINGGLNSNIRGEAKGEYKEMRTFEFVFILLLLHKVLGISDMICQALQMKSQDILNALNFVSTTKMLLQNLRENGWNAFFKSVVSFCERHDIDMPNMCARYMEGRRHQKDNITSEQHYHFNIFNVVIDFQLMELNNRFTDQTIELLTLSSALNPVNRFNSFDIDAICTLAKNFYPQDFSQNEIGDLSRQLEHYKFDVVCSSEFQNITSLSELCRRLVETRRSEHFFLIDRLIRLVLTLPVSTATTERAFSAMKLIKTSLRSKMEDVFLANCLVVYVEREITDTIDLDSIIDEFDAVKTRKTKLR
;
A
#
# COMPACT_ATOMS: atom_id res chain seq x y z
N MET A 1 -19.86 29.68 -12.26
CA MET A 1 -19.91 31.12 -11.92
C MET A 1 -21.24 31.49 -11.25
N ASP A 2 -22.35 30.81 -11.55
CA ASP A 2 -23.68 31.19 -11.03
C ASP A 2 -24.01 30.76 -9.59
N LEU A 3 -23.18 29.92 -8.94
CA LEU A 3 -23.36 29.53 -7.52
C LEU A 3 -22.74 30.52 -6.52
N ILE A 4 -21.94 31.49 -6.99
CA ILE A 4 -21.41 32.57 -6.14
C ILE A 4 -22.43 33.72 -6.07
N ALA A 5 -23.24 33.89 -7.11
CA ALA A 5 -24.26 34.94 -7.20
C ALA A 5 -25.52 34.65 -6.36
N SER A 6 -25.76 33.39 -5.97
CA SER A 6 -26.91 32.99 -5.16
C SER A 6 -26.72 33.19 -3.65
N GLY A 7 -25.53 33.62 -3.19
CA GLY A 7 -25.29 33.94 -1.77
C GLY A 7 -25.23 32.74 -0.82
N GLU A 8 -25.17 31.51 -1.32
CA GLU A 8 -25.10 30.28 -0.51
C GLU A 8 -23.66 29.91 -0.07
N LEU A 9 -22.64 30.69 -0.41
CA LEU A 9 -21.23 30.39 -0.12
C LEU A 9 -20.46 31.60 0.40
N GLU A 10 -19.89 31.48 1.60
CA GLU A 10 -18.90 32.43 2.12
C GLU A 10 -17.51 32.15 1.53
N THR A 11 -16.86 33.20 1.03
CA THR A 11 -15.51 33.15 0.46
C THR A 11 -14.46 33.32 1.55
N ALA A 12 -14.04 32.22 2.19
CA ALA A 12 -12.85 32.19 3.02
C ALA A 12 -11.81 31.20 2.46
N THR A 13 -10.55 31.65 2.36
CA THR A 13 -9.41 30.88 1.85
C THR A 13 -9.14 29.67 2.76
N ARG A 14 -9.14 28.46 2.16
CA ARG A 14 -9.03 27.09 2.73
C ARG A 14 -10.32 26.28 2.91
N ALA A 15 -11.52 26.86 2.88
CA ALA A 15 -12.76 26.06 2.96
C ALA A 15 -13.03 25.24 1.68
N ASN A 16 -12.60 25.74 0.52
CA ASN A 16 -12.92 25.18 -0.79
C ASN A 16 -11.89 24.17 -1.36
N GLN A 17 -10.89 23.76 -0.58
CA GLN A 17 -9.95 22.70 -1.00
C GLN A 17 -10.51 21.28 -0.84
N ILE A 18 -11.72 21.13 -0.29
CA ILE A 18 -12.38 19.84 -0.07
C ILE A 18 -13.00 19.27 -1.37
N ARG A 19 -12.96 19.99 -2.50
CA ARG A 19 -13.58 19.60 -3.78
C ARG A 19 -12.67 19.87 -5.00
N THR A 20 -11.45 19.35 -4.98
CA THR A 20 -10.58 19.36 -6.17
C THR A 20 -10.32 17.93 -6.64
N LEU A 21 -10.30 17.71 -7.96
CA LEU A 21 -9.82 16.46 -8.54
C LEU A 21 -8.41 16.19 -8.01
N GLN A 22 -8.27 15.14 -7.23
CA GLN A 22 -6.99 14.77 -6.66
C GLN A 22 -6.17 14.03 -7.71
N ARG A 23 -4.91 14.41 -7.89
CA ARG A 23 -3.99 13.67 -8.74
C ARG A 23 -3.63 12.37 -8.02
N ALA A 24 -3.84 11.23 -8.68
CA ALA A 24 -3.35 9.96 -8.19
C ALA A 24 -1.82 9.99 -8.08
N GLY A 25 -1.29 9.58 -6.93
CA GLY A 25 0.12 9.38 -6.72
C GLY A 25 0.56 8.08 -7.37
N ALA A 26 1.63 8.13 -8.16
CA ALA A 26 2.12 6.98 -8.95
C ALA A 26 2.50 5.73 -8.14
N THR A 27 2.62 5.85 -6.81
CA THR A 27 3.14 4.79 -5.94
C THR A 27 2.09 4.20 -4.98
N ARG A 28 0.86 4.72 -4.91
CA ARG A 28 -0.12 4.30 -3.90
C ARG A 28 -1.51 4.05 -4.45
N TRP A 29 -1.93 2.79 -4.39
CA TRP A 29 -3.27 2.33 -4.78
C TRP A 29 -4.41 3.08 -4.07
N SER A 30 -4.25 3.41 -2.78
CA SER A 30 -5.23 4.21 -2.03
C SER A 30 -5.43 5.64 -2.59
N SER A 31 -4.38 6.21 -3.19
CA SER A 31 -4.51 7.51 -3.86
C SER A 31 -5.30 7.41 -5.16
N HIS A 32 -5.23 6.27 -5.86
CA HIS A 32 -6.06 6.01 -7.03
C HIS A 32 -7.53 5.85 -6.62
N PHE A 33 -7.82 5.14 -5.53
CA PHE A 33 -9.19 5.04 -5.00
C PHE A 33 -9.78 6.41 -4.69
N THR A 34 -9.02 7.26 -3.98
CA THR A 34 -9.47 8.62 -3.65
C THR A 34 -9.73 9.43 -4.92
N SER A 35 -8.82 9.37 -5.90
CA SER A 35 -8.95 10.12 -7.17
C SER A 35 -10.17 9.68 -7.97
N VAL A 36 -10.41 8.37 -8.08
CA VAL A 36 -11.58 7.79 -8.74
C VAL A 36 -12.87 8.20 -8.03
N SER A 37 -12.91 8.09 -6.69
CA SER A 37 -14.07 8.50 -5.88
C SER A 37 -14.42 9.97 -6.11
N ARG A 38 -13.41 10.85 -6.11
CA ARG A 38 -13.60 12.28 -6.37
C ARG A 38 -14.11 12.57 -7.78
N LEU A 39 -13.63 11.85 -8.79
CA LEU A 39 -14.11 12.01 -10.16
C LEU A 39 -15.58 11.57 -10.29
N ILE A 40 -15.99 10.50 -9.61
CA ILE A 40 -17.39 10.07 -9.56
C ILE A 40 -18.26 11.15 -8.90
N ASP A 41 -17.85 11.66 -7.72
CA ASP A 41 -18.58 12.71 -6.99
C ASP A 41 -18.72 14.00 -7.80
N MET A 42 -17.67 14.36 -8.54
CA MET A 42 -17.59 15.59 -9.32
C MET A 42 -17.91 15.40 -10.80
N PHE A 43 -18.45 14.25 -11.21
CA PHE A 43 -18.58 13.89 -12.63
C PHE A 43 -19.33 14.95 -13.44
N GLY A 44 -20.53 15.34 -12.98
CA GLY A 44 -21.33 16.37 -13.64
C GLY A 44 -20.63 17.74 -13.68
N SER A 45 -20.02 18.16 -12.57
CA SER A 45 -19.26 19.42 -12.50
C SER A 45 -18.05 19.42 -13.45
N THR A 46 -17.41 18.27 -13.60
CA THR A 46 -16.27 18.08 -14.51
C THR A 46 -16.72 18.16 -15.96
N CYS A 47 -17.83 17.54 -16.32
CA CYS A 47 -18.44 17.68 -17.65
C CYS A 47 -18.79 19.14 -17.97
N THR A 48 -19.44 19.85 -17.04
CA THR A 48 -19.77 21.28 -17.22
C THR A 48 -18.51 22.13 -17.38
N LEU A 49 -17.45 21.86 -16.62
CA LEU A 49 -16.18 22.56 -16.75
C LEU A 49 -15.57 22.33 -18.14
N LEU A 50 -15.55 21.08 -18.62
CA LEU A 50 -15.03 20.75 -19.94
C LEU A 50 -15.84 21.44 -21.06
N GLU A 51 -17.17 21.49 -20.96
CA GLU A 51 -18.01 22.25 -21.90
C GLU A 51 -17.66 23.75 -21.93
N HIS A 52 -17.43 24.36 -20.77
CA HIS A 52 -16.97 25.76 -20.71
C HIS A 52 -15.61 25.93 -21.38
N MET A 53 -14.69 24.99 -21.19
CA MET A 53 -13.37 25.02 -21.84
C MET A 53 -13.46 24.82 -23.36
N ILE A 54 -14.39 24.01 -23.84
CA ILE A 54 -14.66 23.82 -25.28
C ILE A 54 -15.16 25.13 -25.90
N ASN A 55 -16.08 25.81 -25.24
CA ASN A 55 -16.72 27.02 -25.75
C ASN A 55 -15.86 28.29 -25.55
N GLY A 56 -15.10 28.36 -24.46
CA GLY A 56 -14.37 29.56 -24.01
C GLY A 56 -12.86 29.44 -23.94
N GLY A 57 -12.26 28.31 -24.36
CA GLY A 57 -10.81 28.07 -24.22
C GLY A 57 -9.93 29.11 -24.92
N LEU A 58 -8.79 29.44 -24.32
CA LEU A 58 -7.87 30.51 -24.78
C LEU A 58 -7.17 30.17 -26.12
N ASN A 59 -7.01 28.89 -26.45
CA ASN A 59 -6.40 28.44 -27.71
C ASN A 59 -7.09 27.18 -28.26
N SER A 60 -6.83 26.87 -29.53
CA SER A 60 -7.43 25.72 -30.23
C SER A 60 -7.06 24.37 -29.61
N ASN A 61 -5.87 24.25 -29.04
CA ASN A 61 -5.38 23.01 -28.44
C ASN A 61 -6.16 22.66 -27.17
N ILE A 62 -6.33 23.63 -26.25
CA ILE A 62 -7.12 23.45 -25.03
C ILE A 62 -8.56 23.07 -25.35
N ARG A 63 -9.15 23.70 -26.38
CA ARG A 63 -10.52 23.35 -26.84
C ARG A 63 -10.57 21.93 -27.41
N GLY A 64 -9.56 21.53 -28.16
CA GLY A 64 -9.44 20.19 -28.74
C GLY A 64 -9.30 19.10 -27.67
N GLU A 65 -8.39 19.30 -26.71
CA GLU A 65 -8.18 18.40 -25.57
C GLU A 65 -9.45 18.29 -24.70
N ALA A 66 -10.02 19.41 -24.29
CA ALA A 66 -11.25 19.41 -23.50
C ALA A 66 -12.41 18.70 -24.20
N LYS A 67 -12.50 18.84 -25.53
CA LYS A 67 -13.50 18.13 -26.35
C LYS A 67 -13.26 16.63 -26.38
N GLY A 68 -11.99 16.20 -26.48
CA GLY A 68 -11.61 14.79 -26.40
C GLY A 68 -12.00 14.18 -25.06
N GLU A 69 -11.51 14.76 -23.96
CA GLU A 69 -11.79 14.30 -22.59
C GLU A 69 -13.29 14.28 -22.30
N TYR A 70 -14.03 15.33 -22.68
CA TYR A 70 -15.49 15.38 -22.50
C TYR A 70 -16.19 14.23 -23.22
N LYS A 71 -15.77 13.93 -24.44
CA LYS A 71 -16.37 12.86 -25.23
C LYS A 71 -16.06 11.49 -24.63
N GLU A 72 -14.81 11.25 -24.24
CA GLU A 72 -14.39 9.99 -23.62
C GLU A 72 -15.09 9.75 -22.28
N MET A 73 -15.14 10.78 -21.42
CA MET A 73 -15.81 10.70 -20.12
C MET A 73 -17.29 10.33 -20.24
N ARG A 74 -17.95 10.76 -21.32
CA ARG A 74 -19.37 10.46 -21.61
C ARG A 74 -19.58 9.18 -22.40
N THR A 75 -18.58 8.32 -22.54
CA THR A 75 -18.78 6.97 -23.08
C THR A 75 -19.23 6.00 -21.99
N PHE A 76 -20.06 5.02 -22.36
CA PHE A 76 -20.44 3.93 -21.46
C PHE A 76 -19.21 3.17 -20.94
N GLU A 77 -18.23 2.92 -21.81
CA GLU A 77 -17.01 2.18 -21.46
C GLU A 77 -16.22 2.89 -20.35
N PHE A 78 -16.01 4.20 -20.48
CA PHE A 78 -15.33 4.99 -19.45
C PHE A 78 -16.05 4.92 -18.10
N VAL A 79 -17.38 5.12 -18.10
CA VAL A 79 -18.18 5.05 -16.87
C VAL A 79 -18.14 3.66 -16.25
N PHE A 80 -18.26 2.62 -17.08
CA PHE A 80 -18.19 1.23 -16.62
C PHE A 80 -16.87 0.95 -15.92
N ILE A 81 -15.75 1.32 -16.55
CA ILE A 81 -14.40 1.14 -15.98
C ILE A 81 -14.21 2.00 -14.72
N LEU A 82 -14.67 3.26 -14.74
CA LEU A 82 -14.56 4.16 -13.59
C LEU A 82 -15.27 3.58 -12.35
N LEU A 83 -16.50 3.10 -12.52
CA LEU A 83 -17.28 2.49 -11.44
C LEU A 83 -16.71 1.13 -11.01
N LEU A 84 -16.18 0.34 -11.95
CA LEU A 84 -15.52 -0.93 -11.64
C LEU A 84 -14.26 -0.70 -10.79
N LEU A 85 -13.41 0.24 -11.20
CA LEU A 85 -12.23 0.65 -10.45
C LEU A 85 -12.62 1.14 -9.06
N HIS A 86 -13.65 1.99 -8.94
CA HIS A 86 -14.13 2.43 -7.64
C HIS A 86 -14.53 1.25 -6.74
N LYS A 87 -15.26 0.28 -7.28
CA LYS A 87 -15.74 -0.87 -6.51
C LYS A 87 -14.59 -1.76 -6.03
N VAL A 88 -13.68 -2.10 -6.94
CA VAL A 88 -12.55 -3.00 -6.68
C VAL A 88 -11.52 -2.33 -5.78
N LEU A 89 -11.14 -1.08 -6.08
CA LEU A 89 -10.20 -0.33 -5.25
C LEU A 89 -10.78 -0.04 -3.86
N GLY A 90 -12.09 0.19 -3.73
CA GLY A 90 -12.73 0.38 -2.43
C GLY A 90 -12.67 -0.86 -1.54
N ILE A 91 -12.73 -2.06 -2.12
CA ILE A 91 -12.52 -3.31 -1.36
C ILE A 91 -11.05 -3.40 -0.89
N SER A 92 -10.10 -3.09 -1.79
CA SER A 92 -8.67 -3.16 -1.49
C SER A 92 -8.16 -2.01 -0.59
N ASP A 93 -8.85 -0.88 -0.52
CA ASP A 93 -8.40 0.29 0.26
C ASP A 93 -8.31 -0.02 1.76
N MET A 94 -9.25 -0.80 2.29
CA MET A 94 -9.26 -1.22 3.70
C MET A 94 -7.99 -1.98 4.09
N ILE A 95 -7.55 -2.94 3.27
CA ILE A 95 -6.31 -3.67 3.52
C ILE A 95 -5.08 -2.78 3.30
N CYS A 96 -5.10 -1.89 2.31
CA CYS A 96 -4.01 -0.93 2.11
C CYS A 96 -3.81 -0.02 3.32
N GLN A 97 -4.90 0.46 3.92
CA GLN A 97 -4.83 1.28 5.14
C GLN A 97 -4.36 0.46 6.34
N ALA A 98 -4.91 -0.74 6.53
CA ALA A 98 -4.53 -1.62 7.64
C ALA A 98 -3.03 -1.97 7.61
N LEU A 99 -2.48 -2.30 6.43
CA LEU A 99 -1.05 -2.63 6.28
C LEU A 99 -0.11 -1.42 6.43
N GLN A 100 -0.63 -0.19 6.39
CA GLN A 100 0.14 1.04 6.57
C GLN A 100 0.14 1.54 8.02
N MET A 101 -0.67 0.97 8.91
CA MET A 101 -0.71 1.37 10.31
C MET A 101 0.54 0.91 11.07
N LYS A 102 1.19 1.84 11.79
CA LYS A 102 2.40 1.55 12.58
C LYS A 102 2.15 0.58 13.74
N SER A 103 0.92 0.50 14.24
CA SER A 103 0.51 -0.30 15.39
C SER A 103 -0.26 -1.57 14.97
N GLN A 104 -0.11 -2.03 13.72
CA GLN A 104 -0.94 -3.12 13.21
C GLN A 104 -0.53 -4.47 13.83
N ASP A 105 -1.54 -5.19 14.33
CA ASP A 105 -1.43 -6.59 14.69
C ASP A 105 -1.44 -7.46 13.42
N ILE A 106 -0.42 -8.31 13.29
CA ILE A 106 -0.23 -9.22 12.14
C ILE A 106 -1.47 -10.10 11.95
N LEU A 107 -2.11 -10.59 13.02
CA LEU A 107 -3.30 -11.43 12.92
C LEU A 107 -4.49 -10.66 12.34
N ASN A 108 -4.67 -9.41 12.77
CA ASN A 108 -5.70 -8.54 12.20
C ASN A 108 -5.41 -8.23 10.72
N ALA A 109 -4.15 -8.01 10.34
CA ALA A 109 -3.77 -7.83 8.95
C ALA A 109 -4.11 -9.08 8.09
N LEU A 110 -3.83 -10.29 8.59
CA LEU A 110 -4.20 -11.54 7.91
C LEU A 110 -5.72 -11.71 7.78
N ASN A 111 -6.49 -11.32 8.80
CA ASN A 111 -7.95 -11.28 8.72
C ASN A 111 -8.44 -10.31 7.62
N PHE A 112 -7.79 -9.17 7.46
CA PHE A 112 -8.09 -8.24 6.35
C PHE A 112 -7.72 -8.86 4.99
N VAL A 113 -6.61 -9.57 4.86
CA VAL A 113 -6.27 -10.33 3.63
C VAL A 113 -7.40 -11.30 3.28
N SER A 114 -7.79 -12.15 4.22
CA SER A 114 -8.84 -13.15 4.04
C SER A 114 -10.18 -12.50 3.66
N THR A 115 -10.60 -11.49 4.42
CA THR A 115 -11.86 -10.77 4.17
C THR A 115 -11.85 -10.08 2.81
N THR A 116 -10.73 -9.47 2.40
CA THR A 116 -10.58 -8.82 1.09
C THR A 116 -10.73 -9.85 -0.04
N LYS A 117 -10.07 -11.02 0.07
CA LYS A 117 -10.20 -12.12 -0.89
C LYS A 117 -11.66 -12.60 -0.99
N MET A 118 -12.33 -12.78 0.15
CA MET A 118 -13.75 -13.18 0.17
C MET A 118 -14.67 -12.14 -0.48
N LEU A 119 -14.46 -10.85 -0.22
CA LEU A 119 -15.26 -9.77 -0.80
C LEU A 119 -15.09 -9.68 -2.31
N LEU A 120 -13.85 -9.83 -2.82
CA LEU A 120 -13.57 -9.88 -4.26
C LEU A 120 -14.21 -11.12 -4.90
N GLN A 121 -14.09 -12.29 -4.27
CA GLN A 121 -14.72 -13.52 -4.77
C GLN A 121 -16.25 -13.38 -4.83
N ASN A 122 -16.87 -12.85 -3.78
CA ASN A 122 -18.31 -12.62 -3.75
C ASN A 122 -18.74 -11.55 -4.78
N LEU A 123 -17.93 -10.50 -5.00
CA LEU A 123 -18.18 -9.52 -6.06
C LEU A 123 -18.16 -10.19 -7.43
N ARG A 124 -17.23 -11.10 -7.68
CA ARG A 124 -17.12 -11.84 -8.93
C ARG A 124 -18.32 -12.76 -9.18
N GLU A 125 -18.70 -13.55 -8.18
CA GLU A 125 -19.73 -14.59 -8.33
C GLU A 125 -21.15 -14.01 -8.32
N ASN A 126 -21.41 -13.08 -7.41
CA ASN A 126 -22.76 -12.61 -7.10
C ASN A 126 -22.95 -11.10 -7.33
N GLY A 127 -21.88 -10.37 -7.64
CA GLY A 127 -21.89 -8.90 -7.67
C GLY A 127 -22.30 -8.28 -9.00
N TRP A 128 -22.32 -9.03 -10.10
CA TRP A 128 -22.58 -8.49 -11.45
C TRP A 128 -23.88 -7.69 -11.52
N ASN A 129 -25.02 -8.27 -11.14
CA ASN A 129 -26.33 -7.62 -11.29
C ASN A 129 -26.42 -6.31 -10.51
N ALA A 130 -25.93 -6.30 -9.27
CA ALA A 130 -25.93 -5.12 -8.42
C ALA A 130 -24.98 -4.03 -8.95
N PHE A 131 -23.80 -4.43 -9.40
CA PHE A 131 -22.83 -3.53 -10.03
C PHE A 131 -23.38 -2.93 -11.32
N PHE A 132 -23.88 -3.75 -12.23
CA PHE A 132 -24.42 -3.31 -13.51
C PHE A 132 -25.61 -2.36 -13.32
N LYS A 133 -26.52 -2.66 -12.38
CA LYS A 133 -27.61 -1.74 -12.01
C LYS A 133 -27.10 -0.36 -11.56
N SER A 134 -25.98 -0.31 -10.84
CA SER A 134 -25.35 0.97 -10.46
C SER A 134 -24.77 1.72 -11.65
N VAL A 135 -24.22 1.03 -12.65
CA VAL A 135 -23.76 1.62 -13.91
C VAL A 135 -24.93 2.20 -14.69
N VAL A 136 -26.02 1.44 -14.85
CA VAL A 136 -27.24 1.90 -15.54
C VAL A 136 -27.77 3.18 -14.88
N SER A 137 -27.93 3.18 -13.55
CA SER A 137 -28.43 4.35 -12.83
C SER A 137 -27.50 5.57 -12.96
N PHE A 138 -26.18 5.35 -13.02
CA PHE A 138 -25.23 6.43 -13.23
C PHE A 138 -25.33 7.01 -14.65
N CYS A 139 -25.45 6.16 -15.67
CA CYS A 139 -25.63 6.59 -17.06
C CYS A 139 -26.94 7.36 -17.25
N GLU A 140 -28.05 6.88 -16.69
CA GLU A 140 -29.35 7.58 -16.73
C GLU A 140 -29.27 8.96 -16.08
N ARG A 141 -28.60 9.08 -14.91
CA ARG A 141 -28.44 10.34 -14.19
C ARG A 141 -27.66 11.39 -14.99
N HIS A 142 -26.70 10.95 -15.80
CA HIS A 142 -25.77 11.81 -16.54
C HIS A 142 -26.07 11.87 -18.04
N ASP A 143 -27.21 11.33 -18.48
CA ASP A 143 -27.64 11.29 -19.88
C ASP A 143 -26.56 10.66 -20.79
N ILE A 144 -26.07 9.48 -20.42
CA ILE A 144 -25.03 8.75 -21.14
C ILE A 144 -25.65 7.59 -21.92
N ASP A 145 -25.41 7.57 -23.23
CA ASP A 145 -25.92 6.54 -24.12
C ASP A 145 -25.36 5.15 -23.75
N MET A 146 -26.26 4.19 -23.57
CA MET A 146 -25.92 2.81 -23.28
C MET A 146 -25.90 1.95 -24.56
N PRO A 147 -24.92 1.06 -24.74
CA PRO A 147 -24.95 0.11 -25.83
C PRO A 147 -26.09 -0.91 -25.63
N ASN A 148 -26.58 -1.47 -26.73
CA ASN A 148 -27.53 -2.57 -26.67
C ASN A 148 -26.82 -3.83 -26.13
N MET A 149 -27.16 -4.22 -24.90
CA MET A 149 -26.54 -5.35 -24.20
C MET A 149 -26.74 -6.70 -24.90
N CYS A 150 -27.83 -6.84 -25.67
CA CYS A 150 -28.12 -8.02 -26.48
C CYS A 150 -27.49 -7.98 -27.87
N ALA A 151 -26.98 -6.82 -28.32
CA ALA A 151 -26.31 -6.72 -29.60
C ALA A 151 -24.90 -7.34 -29.55
N ARG A 152 -24.41 -7.77 -30.71
CA ARG A 152 -23.03 -8.25 -30.85
C ARG A 152 -22.06 -7.13 -30.51
N TYR A 153 -21.06 -7.47 -29.69
CA TYR A 153 -19.96 -6.56 -29.43
C TYR A 153 -19.11 -6.37 -30.70
N MET A 154 -18.74 -5.14 -31.02
CA MET A 154 -17.87 -4.82 -32.15
C MET A 154 -16.70 -3.95 -31.70
N GLU A 155 -15.50 -4.54 -31.68
CA GLU A 155 -14.27 -3.85 -31.29
C GLU A 155 -13.62 -3.19 -32.52
N GLY A 156 -13.75 -1.87 -32.64
CA GLY A 156 -13.15 -1.09 -33.73
C GLY A 156 -13.64 -1.45 -35.15
N ARG A 157 -12.96 -0.91 -36.18
CA ARG A 157 -13.38 -1.09 -37.59
C ARG A 157 -12.97 -2.42 -38.21
N ARG A 158 -12.09 -3.20 -37.59
CA ARG A 158 -11.59 -4.49 -38.11
C ARG A 158 -11.08 -5.34 -36.95
N HIS A 159 -11.88 -6.28 -36.46
CA HIS A 159 -11.51 -7.66 -36.17
C HIS A 159 -12.70 -8.38 -35.50
N GLN A 160 -13.16 -9.43 -36.15
CA GLN A 160 -14.23 -10.31 -35.69
C GLN A 160 -13.64 -11.28 -34.66
N LYS A 161 -13.72 -10.95 -33.37
CA LYS A 161 -13.50 -11.92 -32.30
C LYS A 161 -14.84 -12.28 -31.69
N ASP A 162 -15.28 -13.49 -32.03
CA ASP A 162 -16.36 -14.26 -31.42
C ASP A 162 -17.79 -13.67 -31.48
N ASN A 163 -18.80 -14.55 -31.51
CA ASN A 163 -20.22 -14.18 -31.47
C ASN A 163 -20.64 -13.79 -30.03
N ILE A 164 -19.91 -12.88 -29.38
CA ILE A 164 -20.24 -12.45 -28.02
C ILE A 164 -21.16 -11.24 -28.01
N THR A 165 -22.07 -11.18 -27.03
CA THR A 165 -22.92 -10.00 -26.79
C THR A 165 -22.13 -8.92 -26.04
N SER A 166 -22.60 -7.67 -26.11
CA SER A 166 -22.01 -6.58 -25.31
C SER A 166 -22.04 -6.88 -23.81
N GLU A 167 -23.13 -7.48 -23.31
CA GLU A 167 -23.22 -7.93 -21.92
C GLU A 167 -22.12 -8.94 -21.56
N GLN A 168 -21.91 -9.95 -22.41
CA GLN A 168 -20.87 -10.96 -22.19
C GLN A 168 -19.48 -10.35 -22.20
N HIS A 169 -19.22 -9.38 -23.08
CA HIS A 169 -17.95 -8.67 -23.10
C HIS A 169 -17.71 -7.93 -21.79
N TYR A 170 -18.63 -7.06 -21.36
CA TYR A 170 -18.45 -6.28 -20.13
C TYR A 170 -18.41 -7.15 -18.88
N HIS A 171 -19.21 -8.22 -18.82
CA HIS A 171 -19.25 -9.13 -17.67
C HIS A 171 -18.01 -10.03 -17.61
N PHE A 172 -17.75 -10.80 -18.66
CA PHE A 172 -16.73 -11.85 -18.58
C PHE A 172 -15.33 -11.34 -18.96
N ASN A 173 -15.21 -10.42 -19.91
CA ASN A 173 -13.91 -9.97 -20.42
C ASN A 173 -13.36 -8.72 -19.71
N ILE A 174 -14.22 -7.96 -19.02
CA ILE A 174 -13.79 -6.80 -18.23
C ILE A 174 -14.01 -7.03 -16.74
N PHE A 175 -15.26 -7.18 -16.30
CA PHE A 175 -15.59 -7.26 -14.87
C PHE A 175 -14.88 -8.44 -14.18
N ASN A 176 -15.02 -9.66 -14.71
CA ASN A 176 -14.37 -10.83 -14.12
C ASN A 176 -12.85 -10.77 -14.25
N VAL A 177 -12.31 -10.34 -15.40
CA VAL A 177 -10.85 -10.26 -15.62
C VAL A 177 -10.18 -9.30 -14.62
N VAL A 178 -10.78 -8.14 -14.36
CA VAL A 178 -10.24 -7.17 -13.39
C VAL A 178 -10.24 -7.77 -11.97
N ILE A 179 -11.31 -8.45 -11.57
CA ILE A 179 -11.41 -9.06 -10.24
C ILE A 179 -10.46 -10.25 -10.10
N ASP A 180 -10.38 -11.09 -11.13
CA ASP A 180 -9.47 -12.25 -11.19
C ASP A 180 -8.01 -11.81 -11.09
N PHE A 181 -7.65 -10.72 -11.77
CA PHE A 181 -6.33 -10.13 -11.66
C PHE A 181 -6.02 -9.70 -10.22
N GLN A 182 -6.93 -9.00 -9.56
CA GLN A 182 -6.73 -8.58 -8.16
C GLN A 182 -6.62 -9.77 -7.19
N LEU A 183 -7.45 -10.79 -7.36
CA LEU A 183 -7.39 -12.01 -6.57
C LEU A 183 -6.05 -12.73 -6.78
N MET A 184 -5.59 -12.83 -8.02
CA MET A 184 -4.31 -13.42 -8.38
C MET A 184 -3.15 -12.67 -7.71
N GLU A 185 -3.13 -11.33 -7.78
CA GLU A 185 -2.09 -10.52 -7.13
C GLU A 185 -2.08 -10.70 -5.60
N LEU A 186 -3.26 -10.74 -4.97
CA LEU A 186 -3.36 -11.01 -3.52
C LEU A 186 -2.90 -12.42 -3.15
N ASN A 187 -3.20 -13.42 -3.98
CA ASN A 187 -2.76 -14.81 -3.75
C ASN A 187 -1.25 -14.98 -3.97
N ASN A 188 -0.68 -14.31 -4.97
CA ASN A 188 0.76 -14.30 -5.21
C ASN A 188 1.52 -13.61 -4.08
N ARG A 189 0.97 -12.53 -3.53
CA ARG A 189 1.61 -11.76 -2.44
C ARG A 189 1.44 -12.41 -1.07
N PHE A 190 0.30 -13.03 -0.81
CA PHE A 190 -0.04 -13.70 0.44
C PHE A 190 -0.31 -15.18 0.16
N THR A 191 0.77 -15.90 -0.11
CA THR A 191 0.77 -17.36 -0.26
C THR A 191 0.46 -18.03 1.07
N ASP A 192 0.00 -19.29 1.03
CA ASP A 192 -0.26 -20.07 2.24
C ASP A 192 0.97 -20.13 3.16
N GLN A 193 2.15 -20.29 2.58
CA GLN A 193 3.42 -20.26 3.30
C GLN A 193 3.71 -18.90 3.98
N THR A 194 3.37 -17.79 3.32
CA THR A 194 3.53 -16.45 3.91
C THR A 194 2.54 -16.23 5.06
N ILE A 195 1.29 -16.68 4.87
CA ILE A 195 0.25 -16.60 5.90
C ILE A 195 0.65 -17.45 7.12
N GLU A 196 1.16 -18.66 6.91
CA GLU A 196 1.67 -19.53 7.97
C GLU A 196 2.83 -18.89 8.72
N LEU A 197 3.85 -18.38 8.01
CA LEU A 197 4.99 -17.67 8.61
C LEU A 197 4.53 -16.54 9.54
N LEU A 198 3.63 -15.68 9.04
CA LEU A 198 3.12 -14.53 9.77
C LEU A 198 2.24 -14.95 10.96
N THR A 199 1.45 -16.01 10.79
CA THR A 199 0.62 -16.57 11.87
C THR A 199 1.49 -17.12 12.99
N LEU A 200 2.51 -17.92 12.68
CA LEU A 200 3.43 -18.46 13.67
C LEU A 200 4.26 -17.35 14.34
N SER A 201 4.68 -16.32 13.57
CA SER A 201 5.38 -15.14 14.10
C SER A 201 4.56 -14.37 15.12
N SER A 202 3.23 -14.41 15.03
CA SER A 202 2.34 -13.75 16.00
C SER A 202 2.43 -14.35 17.41
N ALA A 203 2.92 -15.59 17.55
CA ALA A 203 3.12 -16.21 18.85
C ALA A 203 4.21 -15.52 19.69
N LEU A 204 5.10 -14.75 19.06
CA LEU A 204 6.10 -13.93 19.74
C LEU A 204 5.56 -12.54 20.14
N ASN A 205 4.35 -12.17 19.72
CA ASN A 205 3.83 -10.81 19.88
C ASN A 205 3.59 -10.47 21.36
N PRO A 206 4.24 -9.41 21.90
CA PRO A 206 4.07 -9.00 23.29
C PRO A 206 2.74 -8.29 23.57
N VAL A 207 2.03 -7.85 22.53
CA VAL A 207 0.76 -7.10 22.67
C VAL A 207 -0.26 -7.91 23.47
N ASN A 208 -1.05 -7.22 24.30
CA ASN A 208 -2.05 -7.82 25.19
C ASN A 208 -1.46 -8.90 26.11
N ARG A 209 -0.28 -8.63 26.69
CA ARG A 209 0.36 -9.51 27.67
C ARG A 209 0.68 -10.90 27.10
N PHE A 210 1.18 -10.95 25.86
CA PHE A 210 1.53 -12.20 25.19
C PHE A 210 0.37 -13.21 25.09
N ASN A 211 -0.86 -12.73 24.87
CA ASN A 211 -2.04 -13.61 24.79
C ASN A 211 -1.93 -14.70 23.71
N SER A 212 -1.16 -14.44 22.65
CA SER A 212 -0.92 -15.37 21.54
C SER A 212 0.27 -16.31 21.76
N PHE A 213 0.95 -16.25 22.91
CA PHE A 213 2.17 -17.02 23.15
C PHE A 213 1.92 -18.51 23.17
N ASP A 214 2.61 -19.20 22.27
CA ASP A 214 2.49 -20.63 22.05
C ASP A 214 3.87 -21.22 21.73
N ILE A 215 4.33 -22.14 22.58
CA ILE A 215 5.67 -22.73 22.49
C ILE A 215 5.79 -23.61 21.23
N ASP A 216 4.77 -24.38 20.91
CA ASP A 216 4.77 -25.29 19.77
C ASP A 216 4.76 -24.50 18.46
N ALA A 217 3.99 -23.41 18.40
CA ALA A 217 3.97 -22.50 17.26
C ALA A 217 5.34 -21.83 17.05
N ILE A 218 6.00 -21.36 18.12
CA ILE A 218 7.34 -20.75 18.04
C ILE A 218 8.39 -21.78 17.60
N CYS A 219 8.35 -23.00 18.13
CA CYS A 219 9.24 -24.08 17.69
C CYS A 219 8.99 -24.44 16.22
N THR A 220 7.73 -24.47 15.79
CA THR A 220 7.34 -24.73 14.40
C THR A 220 7.84 -23.63 13.47
N LEU A 221 7.77 -22.36 13.88
CA LEU A 221 8.34 -21.22 13.16
C LEU A 221 9.83 -21.43 12.89
N ALA A 222 10.61 -21.66 13.95
CA ALA A 222 12.05 -21.85 13.84
C ALA A 222 12.40 -23.05 12.94
N LYS A 223 11.70 -24.17 13.14
CA LYS A 223 11.95 -25.42 12.42
C LYS A 223 11.61 -25.32 10.93
N ASN A 224 10.46 -24.76 10.57
CA ASN A 224 9.95 -24.80 9.21
C ASN A 224 10.47 -23.63 8.35
N PHE A 225 10.70 -22.46 8.96
CA PHE A 225 11.03 -21.23 8.23
C PHE A 225 12.49 -20.78 8.38
N TYR A 226 13.18 -21.24 9.43
CA TYR A 226 14.59 -20.89 9.69
C TYR A 226 15.51 -22.11 9.86
N PRO A 227 15.45 -23.12 8.97
CA PRO A 227 16.24 -24.35 9.11
C PRO A 227 17.75 -24.15 8.96
N GLN A 228 18.19 -23.00 8.42
CA GLN A 228 19.61 -22.65 8.32
C GLN A 228 20.14 -21.95 9.58
N ASP A 229 19.25 -21.35 10.39
CA ASP A 229 19.59 -20.60 11.59
C ASP A 229 19.40 -21.43 12.88
N PHE A 230 18.66 -22.54 12.78
CA PHE A 230 18.38 -23.46 13.87
C PHE A 230 18.66 -24.92 13.47
N SER A 231 19.62 -25.54 14.16
CA SER A 231 19.82 -26.99 14.07
C SER A 231 18.71 -27.76 14.80
N GLN A 232 18.54 -29.05 14.47
CA GLN A 232 17.53 -29.90 15.11
C GLN A 232 17.71 -30.02 16.64
N ASN A 233 18.96 -29.93 17.13
CA ASN A 233 19.26 -29.91 18.56
C ASN A 233 18.86 -28.57 19.20
N GLU A 234 19.17 -27.46 18.53
CA GLU A 234 18.77 -26.12 18.98
C GLU A 234 17.25 -25.94 19.04
N ILE A 235 16.46 -26.64 18.20
CA ILE A 235 14.99 -26.63 18.35
C ILE A 235 14.54 -27.25 19.68
N GLY A 236 15.20 -28.33 20.11
CA GLY A 236 14.95 -28.93 21.42
C GLY A 236 15.35 -28.01 22.57
N ASP A 237 16.47 -27.31 22.44
CA ASP A 237 16.93 -26.33 23.43
C ASP A 237 16.07 -25.06 23.45
N LEU A 238 15.57 -24.62 22.30
CA LEU A 238 14.64 -23.51 22.15
C LEU A 238 13.34 -23.79 22.93
N SER A 239 12.78 -25.00 22.79
CA SER A 239 11.60 -25.41 23.54
C SER A 239 11.82 -25.29 25.06
N ARG A 240 12.96 -25.79 25.57
CA ARG A 240 13.32 -25.66 26.99
C ARG A 240 13.51 -24.20 27.42
N GLN A 241 14.18 -23.37 26.61
CA GLN A 241 14.30 -21.94 26.88
C GLN A 241 12.93 -21.26 26.94
N LEU A 242 12.00 -21.63 26.05
CA LEU A 242 10.65 -21.07 26.00
C LEU A 242 9.82 -21.40 27.24
N GLU A 243 9.99 -22.60 27.83
CA GLU A 243 9.36 -22.94 29.11
C GLU A 243 9.80 -22.00 30.24
N HIS A 244 11.10 -21.71 30.33
CA HIS A 244 11.62 -20.75 31.30
C HIS A 244 11.20 -19.31 30.96
N TYR A 245 11.24 -18.93 29.69
CA TYR A 245 10.86 -17.61 29.19
C TYR A 245 9.41 -17.26 29.53
N LYS A 246 8.51 -18.26 29.50
CA LYS A 246 7.11 -18.09 29.89
C LYS A 246 6.97 -17.52 31.31
N PHE A 247 7.78 -18.00 32.25
CA PHE A 247 7.69 -17.53 33.63
C PHE A 247 8.52 -16.27 33.90
N ASP A 248 9.72 -16.17 33.30
CA ASP A 248 10.64 -15.06 33.57
C ASP A 248 10.31 -13.77 32.78
N VAL A 249 9.69 -13.90 31.61
CA VAL A 249 9.38 -12.77 30.72
C VAL A 249 7.88 -12.60 30.54
N VAL A 250 7.17 -13.62 30.04
CA VAL A 250 5.74 -13.50 29.70
C VAL A 250 4.88 -13.19 30.94
N CYS A 251 5.13 -13.87 32.05
CA CYS A 251 4.43 -13.63 33.33
C CYS A 251 4.99 -12.46 34.15
N SER A 252 6.12 -11.87 33.76
CA SER A 252 6.76 -10.80 34.52
C SER A 252 6.04 -9.47 34.35
N SER A 253 5.91 -8.71 35.44
CA SER A 253 5.33 -7.36 35.42
C SER A 253 6.19 -6.36 34.62
N GLU A 254 7.49 -6.62 34.50
CA GLU A 254 8.45 -5.78 33.78
C GLU A 254 8.17 -5.69 32.27
N PHE A 255 7.52 -6.71 31.70
CA PHE A 255 7.29 -6.85 30.26
C PHE A 255 5.83 -6.59 29.83
N GLN A 256 4.94 -6.20 30.76
CA GLN A 256 3.49 -6.09 30.50
C GLN A 256 3.08 -4.90 29.60
N ASN A 257 3.93 -3.88 29.48
CA ASN A 257 3.63 -2.65 28.73
C ASN A 257 4.35 -2.58 27.38
N ILE A 258 4.85 -3.71 26.87
CA ILE A 258 5.57 -3.76 25.60
C ILE A 258 4.57 -3.85 24.45
N THR A 259 4.69 -2.94 23.49
CA THR A 259 3.73 -2.79 22.37
C THR A 259 4.25 -3.29 21.04
N SER A 260 5.52 -3.67 20.93
CA SER A 260 6.13 -4.17 19.70
C SER A 260 7.23 -5.20 19.96
N LEU A 261 7.50 -6.04 18.96
CA LEU A 261 8.65 -6.97 18.96
C LEU A 261 10.00 -6.24 19.05
N SER A 262 10.11 -5.05 18.46
CA SER A 262 11.35 -4.25 18.53
C SER A 262 11.63 -3.78 19.95
N GLU A 263 10.59 -3.33 20.67
CA GLU A 263 10.70 -2.94 22.06
C GLU A 263 11.00 -4.16 22.96
N LEU A 264 10.38 -5.31 22.67
CA LEU A 264 10.70 -6.56 23.34
C LEU A 264 12.20 -6.91 23.22
N CYS A 265 12.73 -6.89 21.99
CA CYS A 265 14.14 -7.18 21.74
C CYS A 265 15.07 -6.21 22.50
N ARG A 266 14.75 -4.91 22.51
CA ARG A 266 15.52 -3.91 23.28
C ARG A 266 15.50 -4.20 24.78
N ARG A 267 14.32 -4.49 25.33
CA ARG A 267 14.15 -4.78 26.76
C ARG A 267 14.89 -6.05 27.19
N LEU A 268 14.87 -7.10 26.37
CA LEU A 268 15.63 -8.33 26.65
C LEU A 268 17.13 -8.06 26.76
N VAL A 269 17.68 -7.16 25.93
CA VAL A 269 19.08 -6.75 25.98
C VAL A 269 19.36 -5.91 27.23
N GLU A 270 18.53 -4.91 27.52
CA GLU A 270 18.67 -4.06 28.72
C GLU A 270 18.70 -4.87 30.02
N THR A 271 17.85 -5.90 30.13
CA THR A 271 17.78 -6.75 31.31
C THR A 271 18.76 -7.93 31.27
N ARG A 272 19.67 -8.00 30.28
CA ARG A 272 20.60 -9.13 30.05
C ARG A 272 19.92 -10.50 29.89
N ARG A 273 18.63 -10.51 29.59
CA ARG A 273 17.85 -11.74 29.36
C ARG A 273 18.10 -12.30 27.96
N SER A 274 18.57 -11.48 27.02
CA SER A 274 19.00 -11.92 25.70
C SER A 274 20.18 -12.91 25.74
N GLU A 275 21.04 -12.84 26.77
CA GLU A 275 22.16 -13.79 26.97
C GLU A 275 21.65 -15.17 27.43
N HIS A 276 20.63 -15.18 28.32
CA HIS A 276 20.02 -16.39 28.85
C HIS A 276 19.07 -17.05 27.85
N PHE A 277 18.36 -16.24 27.08
CA PHE A 277 17.37 -16.65 26.07
C PHE A 277 17.86 -16.39 24.65
N PHE A 278 19.13 -16.73 24.37
CA PHE A 278 19.79 -16.38 23.11
C PHE A 278 19.13 -16.96 21.86
N LEU A 279 18.47 -18.13 21.95
CA LEU A 279 17.76 -18.73 20.82
C LEU A 279 16.46 -17.96 20.52
N ILE A 280 15.79 -17.48 21.56
CA ILE A 280 14.56 -16.68 21.44
C ILE A 280 14.92 -15.28 20.91
N ASP A 281 16.00 -14.67 21.41
CA ASP A 281 16.51 -13.39 20.90
C ASP A 281 16.90 -13.50 19.42
N ARG A 282 17.59 -14.58 19.01
CA ARG A 282 17.91 -14.87 17.60
C ARG A 282 16.64 -14.93 16.76
N LEU A 283 15.63 -15.69 17.20
CA LEU A 283 14.37 -15.84 16.46
C LEU A 283 13.62 -14.51 16.33
N ILE A 284 13.53 -13.73 17.41
CA ILE A 284 12.90 -12.40 17.38
C ILE A 284 13.61 -11.50 16.37
N ARG A 285 14.94 -11.50 16.32
CA ARG A 285 15.71 -10.73 15.34
C ARG A 285 15.43 -11.17 13.90
N LEU A 286 15.33 -12.48 13.66
CA LEU A 286 14.97 -13.03 12.34
C LEU A 286 13.55 -12.67 11.91
N VAL A 287 12.60 -12.57 12.85
CA VAL A 287 11.24 -12.10 12.55
C VAL A 287 11.24 -10.60 12.27
N LEU A 288 12.05 -9.81 12.99
CA LEU A 288 12.17 -8.37 12.80
C LEU A 288 12.81 -7.97 11.45
N THR A 289 13.52 -8.88 10.77
CA THR A 289 14.05 -8.63 9.42
C THR A 289 13.01 -8.86 8.32
N LEU A 290 11.82 -9.41 8.65
CA LEU A 290 10.76 -9.58 7.67
C LEU A 290 10.28 -8.22 7.16
N PRO A 291 10.26 -7.98 5.84
CA PRO A 291 9.75 -6.73 5.28
C PRO A 291 8.22 -6.72 5.34
N VAL A 292 7.65 -6.42 6.51
CA VAL A 292 6.18 -6.37 6.71
C VAL A 292 5.55 -5.14 6.02
N SER A 293 6.31 -4.05 5.85
CA SER A 293 5.81 -2.83 5.16
C SER A 293 6.73 -2.36 4.04
N THR A 294 6.14 -1.94 2.92
CA THR A 294 6.85 -1.27 1.81
C THR A 294 7.15 0.20 2.11
N ALA A 295 6.67 0.75 3.24
CA ALA A 295 6.78 2.17 3.54
C ALA A 295 8.25 2.66 3.68
N THR A 296 9.14 1.80 4.18
CA THR A 296 10.58 2.14 4.29
C THR A 296 11.27 2.09 2.93
N THR A 297 10.95 1.12 2.07
CA THR A 297 11.49 1.08 0.70
C THR A 297 10.94 2.22 -0.16
N GLU A 298 9.66 2.58 -0.01
CA GLU A 298 9.05 3.75 -0.66
C GLU A 298 9.68 5.09 -0.24
N ARG A 299 10.08 5.21 1.05
CA ARG A 299 10.87 6.37 1.53
C ARG A 299 12.22 6.45 0.84
N ALA A 300 12.92 5.33 0.67
CA ALA A 300 14.20 5.30 -0.04
C ALA A 300 14.03 5.69 -1.53
N PHE A 301 12.99 5.22 -2.21
CA PHE A 301 12.72 5.65 -3.60
C PHE A 301 12.33 7.13 -3.71
N SER A 302 11.59 7.66 -2.73
CA SER A 302 11.28 9.09 -2.68
C SER A 302 12.54 9.94 -2.43
N ALA A 303 13.41 9.48 -1.53
CA ALA A 303 14.72 10.07 -1.28
C ALA A 303 15.61 10.04 -2.53
N MET A 304 15.55 8.95 -3.30
CA MET A 304 16.31 8.79 -4.54
C MET A 304 15.97 9.90 -5.54
N LYS A 305 14.70 10.32 -5.63
CA LYS A 305 14.29 11.45 -6.49
C LYS A 305 14.88 12.79 -6.06
N LEU A 306 15.13 12.97 -4.75
CA LEU A 306 15.77 14.17 -4.20
C LEU A 306 17.29 14.15 -4.41
N ILE A 307 17.91 12.97 -4.29
CA ILE A 307 19.35 12.78 -4.42
C ILE A 307 19.77 12.79 -5.90
N LYS A 308 19.02 12.09 -6.76
CA LYS A 308 19.29 11.92 -8.20
C LYS A 308 18.49 12.92 -9.02
N THR A 309 18.97 14.17 -9.01
CA THR A 309 18.41 15.26 -9.82
C THR A 309 18.95 15.24 -11.24
N SER A 310 18.37 16.04 -12.15
CA SER A 310 18.89 16.20 -13.52
C SER A 310 20.38 16.60 -13.55
N LEU A 311 20.79 17.46 -12.61
CA LEU A 311 22.16 17.92 -12.41
C LEU A 311 23.08 16.86 -11.78
N ARG A 312 22.52 15.86 -11.09
CA ARG A 312 23.25 14.75 -10.42
C ARG A 312 22.94 13.39 -11.05
N SER A 313 22.61 13.37 -12.33
CA SER A 313 22.14 12.15 -13.02
C SER A 313 23.24 11.11 -13.25
N LYS A 314 24.51 11.53 -13.30
CA LYS A 314 25.71 10.68 -13.46
C LYS A 314 26.40 10.35 -12.14
N MET A 315 25.66 9.88 -11.14
CA MET A 315 26.23 9.35 -9.90
C MET A 315 26.47 7.85 -10.04
N GLU A 316 27.62 7.37 -9.55
CA GLU A 316 27.91 5.93 -9.43
C GLU A 316 27.02 5.29 -8.35
N ASP A 317 26.72 4.00 -8.51
CA ASP A 317 25.77 3.27 -7.65
C ASP A 317 26.20 3.28 -6.17
N VAL A 318 27.50 3.13 -5.89
CA VAL A 318 28.04 3.16 -4.52
C VAL A 318 27.80 4.53 -3.87
N PHE A 319 28.04 5.61 -4.61
CA PHE A 319 27.85 6.97 -4.07
C PHE A 319 26.38 7.27 -3.84
N LEU A 320 25.51 6.80 -4.73
CA LEU A 320 24.06 6.91 -4.57
C LEU A 320 23.56 6.12 -3.35
N ALA A 321 24.04 4.88 -3.17
CA ALA A 321 23.71 4.04 -2.02
C ALA A 321 24.12 4.73 -0.71
N ASN A 322 25.34 5.26 -0.63
CA ASN A 322 25.83 5.98 0.55
C ASN A 322 24.97 7.21 0.86
N CYS A 323 24.62 8.02 -0.14
CA CYS A 323 23.74 9.18 0.06
C CYS A 323 22.33 8.77 0.52
N LEU A 324 21.81 7.65 0.01
CA LEU A 324 20.51 7.12 0.41
C LEU A 324 20.52 6.67 1.87
N VAL A 325 21.57 5.99 2.32
CA VAL A 325 21.71 5.57 3.73
C VAL A 325 21.67 6.77 4.67
N VAL A 326 22.45 7.82 4.38
CA VAL A 326 22.46 9.06 5.18
C VAL A 326 21.07 9.71 5.24
N TYR A 327 20.33 9.71 4.13
CA TYR A 327 19.00 10.32 4.09
C TYR A 327 17.92 9.47 4.77
N VAL A 328 17.93 8.15 4.57
CA VAL A 328 16.95 7.23 5.14
C VAL A 328 17.13 7.13 6.66
N GLU A 329 18.38 7.02 7.10
CA GLU A 329 18.78 6.93 8.50
C GLU A 329 19.10 8.32 9.09
N ARG A 330 18.33 9.34 8.70
CA ARG A 330 18.57 10.72 9.14
C ARG A 330 18.49 10.86 10.66
N GLU A 331 17.61 10.11 11.33
CA GLU A 331 17.51 10.11 12.79
C GLU A 331 18.82 9.68 13.46
N ILE A 332 19.58 8.75 12.85
CA ILE A 332 20.90 8.34 13.32
C ILE A 332 21.94 9.37 12.87
N THR A 333 21.88 9.81 11.62
CA THR A 333 22.85 10.78 11.05
C THR A 333 22.85 12.10 11.82
N ASP A 334 21.68 12.59 12.24
CA ASP A 334 21.53 13.83 13.00
C ASP A 334 22.19 13.73 14.40
N THR A 335 22.51 12.51 14.89
CA THR A 335 23.29 12.30 16.12
C THR A 335 24.81 12.34 15.92
N ILE A 336 25.26 12.30 14.67
CA ILE A 336 26.69 12.29 14.33
C ILE A 336 27.17 13.75 14.25
N ASP A 337 28.24 14.05 14.99
CA ASP A 337 28.85 15.37 14.97
C ASP A 337 29.62 15.62 13.66
N LEU A 338 29.26 16.70 12.96
CA LEU A 338 29.91 17.11 11.72
C LEU A 338 31.36 17.52 11.93
N ASP A 339 31.67 18.16 13.05
CA ASP A 339 33.04 18.58 13.38
C ASP A 339 33.95 17.36 13.54
N SER A 340 33.48 16.33 14.24
CA SER A 340 34.17 15.04 14.36
C SER A 340 34.45 14.39 13.00
N ILE A 341 33.51 14.44 12.04
CA ILE A 341 33.70 13.88 10.69
C ILE A 341 34.80 14.66 9.94
N ILE A 342 34.80 15.99 10.04
CA ILE A 342 35.80 16.84 9.38
C ILE A 342 37.19 16.55 9.93
N ASP A 343 37.31 16.49 11.26
CA ASP A 343 38.58 16.24 11.95
C ASP A 343 39.14 14.85 11.60
N GLU A 344 38.29 13.81 11.54
CA GLU A 344 38.69 12.46 11.11
C GLU A 344 39.11 12.44 9.63
N PHE A 345 38.38 13.12 8.75
CA PHE A 345 38.71 13.20 7.33
C PHE A 345 39.99 13.99 7.02
N ASP A 346 40.31 15.00 7.84
CA ASP A 346 41.57 15.74 7.78
C ASP A 346 42.74 14.86 8.25
N ALA A 347 42.52 13.99 9.24
CA ALA A 347 43.52 13.05 9.74
C ALA A 347 43.92 11.94 8.74
N VAL A 348 43.05 11.58 7.78
CA VAL A 348 43.30 10.49 6.81
C VAL A 348 44.45 10.79 5.84
N LYS A 349 44.69 12.05 5.47
CA LYS A 349 45.80 12.46 4.60
C LYS A 349 46.27 13.87 4.93
N THR A 350 47.58 14.09 4.97
CA THR A 350 48.19 15.42 5.10
C THR A 350 47.82 16.29 3.89
N ARG A 351 46.93 17.25 4.09
CA ARG A 351 46.51 18.21 3.05
C ARG A 351 47.28 19.52 3.20
N LYS A 352 47.44 20.23 2.07
CA LYS A 352 48.11 21.55 2.04
C LYS A 352 47.30 22.66 2.71
N THR A 353 46.03 22.42 2.98
CA THR A 353 45.10 23.37 3.60
C THR A 353 44.33 22.63 4.67
N LYS A 354 44.22 23.22 5.86
CA LYS A 354 43.33 22.71 6.91
C LYS A 354 41.89 22.91 6.46
N LEU A 355 41.03 21.94 6.77
CA LEU A 355 39.60 22.00 6.50
C LEU A 355 38.84 22.89 7.52
N ARG A 356 39.58 23.54 8.42
CA ARG A 356 39.14 24.62 9.31
C ARG A 356 39.82 25.93 8.93
#